data_AF-A0A1B6KVP4-F1
#
_entry.id   AF-A0A1B6KVP4-F1
#
_cell.length_a   1.000
_cell.length_b   1.000
_cell.length_c   1.000
_cell.angle_alpha   90.00
_cell.angle_beta   90.00
_cell.angle_gamma   90.00
#
_symmetry.space_group_name_H-M   'P 1'
#
loop_
_entity.id
_entity.type
_entity.pdbx_description
1 polymer ?
#
loop_
_entity_poly.entity_id
_entity_poly.type
_entity_poly.pdbx_seq_one_letter_code
_entity_poly.pdbx_strand_id
1 'polypeptide(L)'
;VENQLSMMGRHEKNILGSDVKVKLGTVLHGAYVDSLPSTEGLQHGRDATVAVRASQHLGNKYCYRLGIDDMNCATQISKFSLNPTSLGAKCAAHHRQAVFCSELAKFRSLDGSCNHPHHPAWGQSLTAYKRLLPPHYDDGFQSPRGSRMNRELPNARLISTTLSKNRDSPDSSVTLATLQWGQFVAQDLSHTAVSKMCEYLCTDGTKLLVLLTF
;
A
#
# COMPACT_ATOMS: atom_id res chain seq x y z
N VAL A 1 -16.35 -5.35 -15.02
CA VAL A 1 -15.72 -4.80 -13.80
C VAL A 1 -15.93 -3.29 -13.70
N GLU A 2 -15.86 -2.53 -14.80
CA GLU A 2 -16.23 -1.11 -14.86
C GLU A 2 -17.59 -0.76 -14.24
N ASN A 3 -18.65 -1.54 -14.49
CA ASN A 3 -19.97 -1.27 -13.92
C ASN A 3 -20.03 -1.37 -12.38
N GLN A 4 -19.19 -2.21 -11.76
CA GLN A 4 -19.16 -2.37 -10.30
C GLN A 4 -18.33 -1.26 -9.64
N LEU A 5 -17.19 -0.89 -10.24
CA LEU A 5 -16.39 0.27 -9.81
C LEU A 5 -17.18 1.58 -9.97
N SER A 6 -17.93 1.73 -11.07
CA SER A 6 -18.86 2.85 -11.29
C SER A 6 -19.96 2.93 -10.24
N MET A 7 -20.50 1.78 -9.82
CA MET A 7 -21.53 1.69 -8.78
C MET A 7 -20.98 2.04 -7.40
N MET A 8 -19.79 1.54 -7.05
CA MET A 8 -19.09 1.89 -5.79
C MET A 8 -18.78 3.38 -5.73
N GLY A 9 -18.22 3.95 -6.80
CA GLY A 9 -17.96 5.39 -6.86
C GLY A 9 -19.23 6.25 -6.77
N ARG A 10 -20.36 5.76 -7.32
CA ARG A 10 -21.67 6.41 -7.13
C ARG A 10 -22.17 6.30 -5.69
N HIS A 11 -22.01 5.15 -5.03
CA HIS A 11 -22.38 4.98 -3.62
C HIS A 11 -21.53 5.85 -2.69
N GLU A 12 -20.22 5.92 -2.92
CA GLU A 12 -19.34 6.84 -2.19
C GLU A 12 -19.79 8.29 -2.36
N LYS A 13 -20.08 8.73 -3.60
CA LYS A 13 -20.62 10.08 -3.85
C LYS A 13 -21.95 10.34 -3.15
N ASN A 14 -22.86 9.35 -3.13
CA ASN A 14 -24.14 9.48 -2.46
C ASN A 14 -23.98 9.59 -0.94
N ILE A 15 -23.07 8.81 -0.34
CA ILE A 15 -22.77 8.89 1.10
C ILE A 15 -22.07 10.22 1.43
N LEU A 16 -21.13 10.68 0.59
CA LEU A 16 -20.46 11.98 0.75
C LEU A 16 -21.45 13.16 0.63
N GLY A 17 -22.43 13.04 -0.27
CA GLY A 17 -23.50 14.02 -0.42
C GLY A 17 -24.59 13.93 0.65
N SER A 18 -24.59 12.87 1.44
CA SER A 18 -25.48 12.72 2.60
C SER A 18 -24.80 13.36 3.82
N ASP A 19 -25.53 14.06 4.69
CA ASP A 19 -24.97 14.63 5.93
C ASP A 19 -24.71 13.57 7.02
N VAL A 20 -24.30 12.36 6.60
CA VAL A 20 -24.01 11.23 7.48
C VAL A 20 -22.61 11.42 8.06
N LYS A 21 -22.57 11.89 9.31
CA LYS A 21 -21.33 12.07 10.07
C LYS A 21 -21.16 10.94 11.08
N VAL A 22 -19.96 10.40 11.18
CA VAL A 22 -19.61 9.43 12.23
C VAL A 22 -19.70 10.13 13.59
N LYS A 23 -20.54 9.62 14.49
CA LYS A 23 -20.71 10.17 15.84
C LYS A 23 -19.45 9.94 16.67
N LEU A 24 -18.92 11.00 17.25
CA LEU A 24 -17.72 10.97 18.10
C LEU A 24 -17.92 10.01 19.29
N GLY A 25 -16.87 9.28 19.66
CA GLY A 25 -16.89 8.34 20.79
C GLY A 25 -17.60 7.01 20.54
N THR A 26 -18.11 6.78 19.32
CA THR A 26 -18.65 5.46 18.93
C THR A 26 -17.53 4.52 18.47
N VAL A 27 -17.79 3.22 18.47
CA VAL A 27 -16.89 2.21 17.87
C VAL A 27 -16.59 2.54 16.40
N LEU A 28 -17.60 3.04 15.67
CA LEU A 28 -17.44 3.48 14.28
C LEU A 28 -16.48 4.68 14.16
N HIS A 29 -16.44 5.57 15.15
CA HIS A 29 -15.44 6.65 15.19
C HIS A 29 -14.02 6.12 15.36
N GLY A 30 -13.83 5.11 16.23
CA GLY A 30 -12.53 4.46 16.37
C GLY A 30 -12.06 3.80 15.07
N ALA A 31 -12.93 3.00 14.44
CA ALA A 31 -12.65 2.37 13.15
C ALA A 31 -12.39 3.40 12.04
N TYR A 32 -13.11 4.53 12.06
CA TYR A 32 -12.87 5.62 11.12
C TYR A 32 -11.47 6.21 11.29
N VAL A 33 -11.06 6.53 12.53
CA VAL A 33 -9.72 7.09 12.80
C VAL A 33 -8.63 6.10 12.41
N ASP A 34 -8.80 4.81 12.72
CA ASP A 34 -7.86 3.74 12.35
C ASP A 34 -7.71 3.59 10.83
N SER A 35 -8.78 3.83 10.07
CA SER A 35 -8.75 3.80 8.60
C SER A 35 -8.03 4.99 7.95
N LEU A 36 -7.69 6.03 8.71
CA LEU A 36 -7.03 7.21 8.17
C LEU A 36 -5.50 7.02 8.16
N PRO A 37 -4.84 7.33 7.03
CA PRO A 37 -3.37 7.31 7.01
C PRO A 37 -2.82 8.39 7.95
N SER A 38 -1.68 8.11 8.58
CA SER A 38 -0.91 9.13 9.30
C SER A 38 -0.44 10.23 8.33
N THR A 39 -0.12 11.41 8.87
CA THR A 39 0.39 12.54 8.07
C THR A 39 1.69 12.18 7.33
N GLU A 40 2.58 11.45 7.99
CA GLU A 40 3.83 10.92 7.41
C GLU A 40 3.52 9.88 6.32
N GLY A 41 2.62 8.93 6.59
CA GLY A 41 2.17 7.95 5.59
C GLY A 41 1.56 8.60 4.35
N LEU A 42 0.79 9.67 4.52
CA LEU A 42 0.22 10.46 3.42
C LEU A 42 1.33 11.13 2.58
N GLN A 43 2.36 11.69 3.22
CA GLN A 43 3.49 12.30 2.51
C GLN A 43 4.26 11.26 1.69
N HIS A 44 4.56 10.10 2.27
CA HIS A 44 5.18 8.98 1.55
C HIS A 44 4.34 8.51 0.36
N GLY A 45 3.02 8.44 0.52
CA GLY A 45 2.10 8.10 -0.57
C GLY A 45 2.13 9.12 -1.72
N ARG A 46 2.21 10.42 -1.41
CA ARG A 46 2.34 11.48 -2.43
C ARG A 46 3.66 11.37 -3.19
N ASP A 47 4.77 11.19 -2.48
CA ASP A 47 6.09 11.05 -3.09
C ASP A 47 6.18 9.79 -3.96
N ALA A 48 5.62 8.67 -3.50
CA ALA A 48 5.50 7.46 -4.29
C ALA A 48 4.66 7.67 -5.56
N THR A 49 3.57 8.43 -5.48
CA THR A 49 2.74 8.76 -6.65
C THR A 49 3.51 9.58 -7.69
N VAL A 50 4.32 10.55 -7.24
CA VAL A 50 5.19 11.33 -8.13
C VAL A 50 6.21 10.41 -8.81
N ALA A 51 6.84 9.51 -8.05
CA ALA A 51 7.79 8.54 -8.57
C ALA A 51 7.16 7.66 -9.66
N VAL A 52 6.01 7.06 -9.36
CA VAL A 52 5.30 6.15 -10.28
C VAL A 52 4.86 6.87 -11.55
N ARG A 53 4.26 8.07 -11.44
CA ARG A 53 3.85 8.85 -12.62
C ARG A 53 5.03 9.27 -13.49
N ALA A 54 6.15 9.65 -12.87
CA ALA A 54 7.38 9.96 -13.61
C ALA A 54 7.91 8.72 -14.34
N SER A 55 7.95 7.56 -13.68
CA SER A 55 8.36 6.29 -14.30
C SER A 55 7.46 5.90 -15.46
N GLN A 56 6.13 5.99 -15.30
CA GLN A 56 5.18 5.76 -16.38
C GLN A 56 5.38 6.71 -17.55
N HIS A 57 5.63 8.00 -17.28
CA HIS A 57 5.92 8.98 -18.33
C HIS A 57 7.18 8.60 -19.13
N LEU A 58 8.25 8.21 -18.44
CA LEU A 58 9.49 7.76 -19.07
C LEU A 58 9.28 6.49 -19.90
N GLY A 59 8.56 5.50 -19.36
CA GLY A 59 8.22 4.27 -20.09
C GLY A 59 7.42 4.56 -21.35
N ASN A 60 6.33 5.34 -21.22
CA ASN A 60 5.47 5.76 -22.33
C ASN A 60 6.24 6.52 -23.41
N LYS A 61 7.18 7.37 -23.02
CA LYS A 61 7.92 8.25 -23.94
C LYS A 61 9.06 7.54 -24.66
N TYR A 62 9.80 6.67 -23.96
CA TYR A 62 11.06 6.12 -24.47
C TYR A 62 11.00 4.62 -24.73
N CYS A 63 10.45 3.81 -23.82
CA CYS A 63 10.53 2.35 -23.92
C CYS A 63 9.73 1.78 -25.10
N TYR A 64 8.47 2.22 -25.28
CA TYR A 64 7.65 1.73 -26.40
C TYR A 64 8.25 2.07 -27.76
N ARG A 65 8.88 3.24 -27.89
CA ARG A 65 9.55 3.64 -29.14
C ARG A 65 10.76 2.79 -29.47
N LEU A 66 11.40 2.23 -28.46
CA LEU A 66 12.58 1.37 -28.58
C LEU A 66 12.22 -0.12 -28.63
N GLY A 67 10.93 -0.47 -28.57
CA GLY A 67 10.47 -1.87 -28.55
C GLY A 67 10.87 -2.63 -27.29
N ILE A 68 11.07 -1.94 -26.17
CA ILE A 68 11.42 -2.55 -24.88
C ILE A 68 10.13 -2.97 -24.18
N ASP A 69 10.06 -4.21 -23.69
CA ASP A 69 8.92 -4.72 -22.93
C ASP A 69 8.73 -3.99 -21.60
N ASP A 70 7.49 -3.94 -21.09
CA ASP A 70 7.14 -3.16 -19.90
C ASP A 70 7.97 -3.56 -18.67
N MET A 71 8.27 -4.85 -18.51
CA MET A 71 9.02 -5.38 -17.36
C MET A 71 10.51 -4.99 -17.41
N ASN A 72 11.14 -5.13 -18.58
CA ASN A 72 12.51 -4.70 -18.79
C ASN A 72 12.62 -3.17 -18.71
N CYS A 73 11.65 -2.44 -19.25
CA CYS A 73 11.56 -0.99 -19.13
C CYS A 73 11.52 -0.55 -17.66
N ALA A 74 10.64 -1.13 -16.85
CA ALA A 74 10.56 -0.84 -15.43
C ALA A 74 11.87 -1.18 -14.70
N THR A 75 12.50 -2.30 -15.03
CA THR A 75 13.79 -2.74 -14.47
C THR A 75 14.94 -1.79 -14.83
N GLN A 76 14.93 -1.22 -16.04
CA GLN A 76 15.92 -0.23 -16.45
C GLN A 76 15.66 1.11 -15.77
N ILE A 77 14.40 1.55 -15.71
CA ILE A 77 14.02 2.82 -15.09
C ILE A 77 14.35 2.80 -13.59
N SER A 78 14.15 1.68 -12.91
CA SER A 78 14.47 1.55 -11.48
C SER A 78 15.96 1.69 -11.16
N LYS A 79 16.85 1.61 -12.16
CA LYS A 79 18.30 1.79 -11.98
C LYS A 79 18.74 3.25 -12.11
N PHE A 80 17.88 4.16 -12.59
CA PHE A 80 18.22 5.57 -12.65
C PHE A 80 18.37 6.16 -11.26
N SER A 81 19.42 6.97 -11.09
CA SER A 81 19.66 7.67 -9.82
C SER A 81 18.64 8.77 -9.63
N LEU A 82 17.97 8.75 -8.48
CA LEU A 82 17.05 9.82 -8.07
C LEU A 82 17.77 11.02 -7.45
N ASN A 83 19.08 10.93 -7.17
CA ASN A 83 19.87 11.97 -6.50
C ASN A 83 19.68 13.41 -7.02
N PRO A 84 19.61 13.69 -8.35
CA PRO A 84 19.44 15.05 -8.84
C PRO A 84 18.01 15.59 -8.72
N THR A 85 17.07 14.79 -8.24
CA THR A 85 15.64 15.14 -8.16
C THR A 85 15.23 15.49 -6.74
N SER A 86 14.09 16.19 -6.60
CA SER A 86 13.45 16.43 -5.31
C SER A 86 13.09 15.13 -4.58
N LEU A 87 12.88 14.05 -5.31
CA LEU A 87 12.60 12.72 -4.77
C LEU A 87 13.87 12.04 -4.24
N GLY A 88 15.04 12.35 -4.79
CA GLY A 88 16.32 11.77 -4.38
C GLY A 88 16.63 11.97 -2.91
N ALA A 89 16.50 13.22 -2.43
CA ALA A 89 16.72 13.53 -1.02
C ALA A 89 15.72 12.80 -0.11
N LYS A 90 14.45 12.69 -0.53
CA LYS A 90 13.39 12.03 0.24
C LYS A 90 13.56 10.51 0.29
N CYS A 91 13.83 9.87 -0.84
CA CYS A 91 14.12 8.44 -0.89
C CYS A 91 15.44 8.11 -0.18
N ALA A 92 16.46 8.97 -0.30
CA ALA A 92 17.72 8.80 0.42
C ALA A 92 17.52 8.91 1.94
N ALA A 93 16.60 9.74 2.43
CA ALA A 93 16.27 9.81 3.85
C ALA A 93 15.81 8.45 4.41
N HIS A 94 15.08 7.64 3.63
CA HIS A 94 14.67 6.29 4.05
C HIS A 94 15.80 5.25 4.06
N HIS A 95 16.89 5.46 3.31
CA HIS A 95 17.98 4.49 3.17
C HIS A 95 19.28 4.90 3.87
N ARG A 96 19.49 6.20 4.04
CA ARG A 96 20.72 6.83 4.53
C ARG A 96 20.44 7.83 5.64
N GLN A 97 19.31 7.72 6.33
CA GLN A 97 19.11 8.54 7.52
C GLN A 97 20.34 8.30 8.41
N ALA A 98 21.14 9.35 8.57
CA ALA A 98 22.15 9.44 9.59
C ALA A 98 21.39 9.58 10.91
N VAL A 99 20.63 8.54 11.26
CA VAL A 99 20.04 8.43 12.59
C VAL A 99 21.24 8.35 13.51
N PHE A 100 21.35 9.32 14.40
CA PHE A 100 22.32 9.23 15.46
C PHE A 100 21.89 8.08 16.38
N CYS A 101 22.50 6.92 16.18
CA CYS A 101 22.27 5.76 17.01
C CYS A 101 23.20 5.83 18.21
N SER A 102 22.64 6.18 19.37
CA SER A 102 23.40 6.17 20.62
C SER A 102 23.67 4.72 21.04
N GLU A 103 24.94 4.35 21.19
CA GLU A 103 25.34 3.06 21.77
C GLU A 103 24.91 2.93 23.24
N LEU A 104 24.52 4.03 23.87
CA LEU A 104 24.01 4.07 25.25
C LEU A 104 22.49 3.81 25.34
N ALA A 105 21.80 3.70 24.20
CA ALA A 105 20.36 3.41 24.18
C ALA A 105 20.12 1.98 24.68
N LYS A 106 19.47 1.86 25.85
CA LYS A 106 19.17 0.57 26.49
C LYS A 106 17.92 -0.12 25.93
N PHE A 107 17.04 0.63 25.28
CA PHE A 107 15.73 0.16 24.84
C PHE A 107 15.55 0.39 23.34
N ARG A 108 14.61 -0.35 22.75
CA ARG A 108 14.23 -0.19 21.35
C ARG A 108 13.61 1.19 21.13
N SER A 109 13.90 1.78 19.98
CA SER A 109 13.16 2.93 19.49
C SER A 109 11.72 2.54 19.18
N LEU A 110 10.80 3.51 19.28
CA LEU A 110 9.38 3.28 19.01
C LEU A 110 9.12 2.96 17.54
N ASP A 111 9.93 3.50 16.64
CA ASP A 111 9.79 3.33 15.20
C ASP A 111 10.65 2.18 14.65
N GLY A 112 11.43 1.48 15.48
CA GLY A 112 12.32 0.39 15.06
C GLY A 112 13.68 0.82 14.49
N SER A 113 13.97 2.13 14.43
CA SER A 113 15.27 2.65 14.03
C SER A 113 16.42 2.20 14.94
N CYS A 114 17.66 2.16 14.43
CA CYS A 114 18.87 1.79 15.16
C CYS A 114 18.91 0.35 15.71
N ASN A 115 17.99 -0.53 15.31
CA ASN A 115 18.05 -1.95 15.69
C ASN A 115 19.19 -2.69 14.97
N HIS A 116 19.59 -2.23 13.78
CA HIS A 116 20.73 -2.76 13.04
C HIS A 116 21.91 -1.77 13.03
N PRO A 117 23.10 -2.12 13.59
CA PRO A 117 24.20 -1.17 13.82
C PRO A 117 24.69 -0.43 12.57
N HIS A 118 24.81 -1.13 11.44
CA HIS A 118 25.31 -0.55 10.19
C HIS A 118 24.21 -0.03 9.27
N HIS A 119 22.95 -0.35 9.56
CA HIS A 119 21.81 -0.01 8.70
C HIS A 119 20.63 0.43 9.57
N PRO A 120 20.69 1.63 10.16
CA PRO A 120 19.72 2.06 11.17
C PRO A 120 18.26 2.00 10.75
N ALA A 121 17.96 2.11 9.45
CA ALA A 121 16.59 2.07 8.91
C ALA A 121 16.03 0.65 8.66
N TRP A 122 16.82 -0.42 8.85
CA TRP A 122 16.33 -1.78 8.62
C TRP A 122 15.30 -2.19 9.67
N GLY A 123 14.08 -2.46 9.21
CA GLY A 123 12.95 -2.81 10.09
C GLY A 123 12.28 -1.61 10.73
N GLN A 124 12.66 -0.38 10.36
CA GLN A 124 11.99 0.83 10.79
C GLN A 124 10.58 0.90 10.18
N SER A 125 9.60 1.33 10.97
CA SER A 125 8.23 1.60 10.53
C SER A 125 8.17 2.69 9.45
N LEU A 126 7.06 2.77 8.71
CA LEU A 126 6.86 3.74 7.62
C LEU A 126 7.92 3.65 6.49
N THR A 127 8.53 2.49 6.33
CA THR A 127 9.42 2.18 5.21
C THR A 127 8.76 1.21 4.23
N ALA A 128 9.24 1.18 2.99
CA ALA A 128 8.72 0.27 1.97
C ALA A 128 9.05 -1.19 2.31
N TYR A 129 8.12 -2.11 2.02
CA TYR A 129 8.38 -3.54 2.15
C TYR A 129 9.58 -3.98 1.29
N LYS A 130 10.43 -4.83 1.86
CA LYS A 130 11.49 -5.49 1.11
C LYS A 130 10.87 -6.44 0.08
N ARG A 131 11.21 -6.26 -1.19
CA ARG A 131 10.80 -7.17 -2.26
C ARG A 131 11.77 -8.35 -2.35
N LEU A 132 11.26 -9.58 -2.17
CA LEU A 132 12.03 -10.81 -2.35
C LEU A 132 12.18 -11.19 -3.83
N LEU A 133 11.21 -10.79 -4.65
CA LEU A 133 11.20 -10.97 -6.11
C LEU A 133 10.86 -9.64 -6.79
N PRO A 134 11.29 -9.43 -8.05
CA PRO A 134 10.87 -8.28 -8.84
C PRO A 134 9.34 -8.15 -8.90
N PRO A 135 8.79 -6.93 -8.80
CA PRO A 135 7.35 -6.71 -8.94
C PRO A 135 6.88 -7.07 -10.35
N HIS A 136 5.67 -7.59 -10.48
CA HIS A 136 5.08 -7.93 -11.77
C HIS A 136 3.74 -7.21 -11.94
N TYR A 137 3.81 -6.04 -12.56
CA TYR A 137 2.66 -5.20 -12.93
C TYR A 137 2.37 -5.34 -14.42
N ASP A 138 1.13 -5.06 -14.82
CA ASP A 138 0.74 -5.15 -16.23
C ASP A 138 1.45 -4.11 -17.10
N ASP A 139 1.59 -2.89 -16.58
CA ASP A 139 2.32 -1.78 -17.21
C ASP A 139 3.79 -1.71 -16.76
N GLY A 140 4.27 -2.70 -16.00
CA GLY A 140 5.59 -2.69 -15.36
C GLY A 140 5.74 -1.74 -14.16
N PHE A 141 4.79 -0.84 -13.88
CA PHE A 141 4.96 0.22 -12.86
C PHE A 141 3.97 0.13 -11.69
N GLN A 142 2.66 0.09 -11.94
CA GLN A 142 1.64 0.09 -10.88
C GLN A 142 0.35 -0.64 -11.21
N SER A 143 0.03 -0.85 -12.48
CA SER A 143 -1.23 -1.46 -12.89
C SER A 143 -1.31 -2.89 -12.36
N PRO A 144 -2.44 -3.29 -11.73
CA PRO A 144 -2.64 -4.65 -11.28
C PRO A 144 -2.31 -5.63 -12.40
N ARG A 145 -1.55 -6.67 -12.06
CA ARG A 145 -1.03 -7.65 -13.00
C ARG A 145 -2.13 -8.16 -13.94
N GLY A 146 -1.88 -8.12 -15.24
CA GLY A 146 -2.72 -8.78 -16.24
C GLY A 146 -2.37 -10.24 -16.47
N SER A 147 -2.97 -10.82 -17.49
CA SER A 147 -2.77 -12.23 -17.82
C SER A 147 -1.62 -12.44 -18.79
N ARG A 148 -0.90 -13.54 -18.58
CA ARG A 148 0.18 -13.97 -19.49
C ARG A 148 -0.35 -14.63 -20.77
N MET A 149 -1.64 -14.95 -20.82
CA MET A 149 -2.26 -15.70 -21.92
C MET A 149 -3.20 -14.84 -22.78
N ASN A 150 -3.09 -13.50 -22.70
CA ASN A 150 -3.99 -12.57 -23.39
C ASN A 150 -5.49 -12.82 -23.11
N ARG A 151 -5.82 -13.22 -21.88
CA ARG A 151 -7.20 -13.44 -21.40
C ARG A 151 -7.41 -12.66 -20.12
N GLU A 152 -8.58 -12.10 -19.85
CA GLU A 152 -8.79 -11.44 -18.56
C GLU A 152 -8.54 -12.38 -17.37
N LEU A 153 -7.95 -11.86 -16.29
CA LEU A 153 -7.86 -12.61 -15.03
C LEU A 153 -9.27 -12.80 -14.48
N PRO A 154 -9.60 -13.97 -13.91
CA PRO A 154 -10.91 -14.21 -13.33
C PRO A 154 -11.20 -13.22 -12.20
N ASN A 155 -12.46 -12.80 -12.09
CA ASN A 155 -12.91 -11.93 -11.02
C ASN A 155 -12.61 -12.58 -9.65
N ALA A 156 -11.96 -11.85 -8.75
CA ALA A 156 -11.61 -12.34 -7.42
C ALA A 156 -12.82 -12.87 -6.63
N ARG A 157 -14.00 -12.25 -6.76
CA ARG A 157 -15.25 -12.72 -6.15
C ARG A 157 -15.68 -14.05 -6.72
N LEU A 158 -15.60 -14.24 -8.04
CA LEU A 158 -15.93 -15.50 -8.68
C LEU A 158 -15.01 -16.63 -8.17
N ILE A 159 -13.71 -16.38 -8.06
CA ILE A 159 -12.75 -17.34 -7.50
C ILE A 159 -13.16 -17.68 -6.06
N SER A 160 -13.40 -16.67 -5.22
CA SER A 160 -13.80 -16.84 -3.83
C SER A 160 -15.07 -17.69 -3.70
N THR A 161 -16.14 -17.37 -4.44
CA THR A 161 -17.40 -18.13 -4.35
C THR A 161 -17.33 -19.51 -4.96
N THR A 162 -16.42 -19.74 -5.92
CA THR A 162 -16.29 -21.05 -6.59
C THR A 162 -15.39 -22.00 -5.78
N LEU A 163 -14.30 -21.49 -5.21
CA LEU A 163 -13.31 -22.31 -4.51
C LEU A 163 -13.57 -22.41 -3.00
N SER A 164 -14.03 -21.33 -2.37
CA SER A 164 -14.28 -21.31 -0.93
C SER A 164 -15.65 -21.92 -0.63
N LYS A 165 -15.64 -23.03 0.09
CA LYS A 165 -16.86 -23.65 0.62
C LYS A 165 -17.08 -23.15 2.04
N ASN A 166 -18.22 -22.54 2.30
CA ASN A 166 -18.63 -22.23 3.66
C ASN A 166 -19.03 -23.54 4.36
N ARG A 167 -18.11 -24.14 5.10
CA ARG A 167 -18.32 -25.38 5.85
C ARG A 167 -18.15 -25.07 7.32
N ASP A 168 -19.14 -25.45 8.11
CA ASP A 168 -19.03 -25.43 9.56
C ASP A 168 -18.31 -26.71 10.01
N SER A 169 -17.00 -26.60 10.18
CA SER A 169 -16.11 -27.72 10.51
C SER A 169 -15.09 -27.25 11.54
N PRO A 170 -15.45 -27.19 12.83
CA PRO A 170 -14.54 -26.77 13.88
C PRO A 170 -13.40 -27.78 14.04
N ASP A 171 -12.20 -27.27 14.30
CA ASP A 171 -11.03 -28.09 14.61
C ASP A 171 -11.00 -28.38 16.12
N SER A 172 -11.04 -29.66 16.50
CA SER A 172 -11.04 -30.07 17.90
C SER A 172 -9.65 -30.04 18.56
N SER A 173 -8.59 -29.80 17.79
CA SER A 173 -7.20 -29.82 18.26
C SER A 173 -6.61 -28.44 18.55
N VAL A 174 -7.27 -27.37 18.09
CA VAL A 174 -6.83 -25.98 18.28
C VAL A 174 -7.93 -25.11 18.87
N THR A 175 -7.54 -24.15 19.69
CA THR A 175 -8.48 -23.18 20.26
C THR A 175 -8.56 -21.94 19.38
N LEU A 176 -9.64 -21.16 19.54
CA LEU A 176 -9.79 -19.87 18.86
C LEU A 176 -8.64 -18.90 19.18
N ALA A 177 -7.95 -19.08 20.31
CA ALA A 177 -6.79 -18.27 20.69
C ALA A 177 -5.67 -18.34 19.65
N THR A 178 -5.52 -19.46 18.93
CA THR A 178 -4.51 -19.61 17.87
C THR A 178 -4.78 -18.63 16.71
N LEU A 179 -6.03 -18.45 16.31
CA LEU A 179 -6.41 -17.48 15.27
C LEU A 179 -6.16 -16.04 15.74
N GLN A 180 -6.58 -15.72 16.97
CA GLN A 180 -6.41 -14.38 17.52
C GLN A 180 -4.93 -14.02 17.70
N TRP A 181 -4.11 -14.98 18.14
CA TRP A 181 -2.66 -14.81 18.26
C TRP A 181 -2.01 -14.60 16.89
N GLY A 182 -2.44 -15.34 15.86
CA GLY A 182 -1.98 -15.13 14.49
C GLY A 182 -2.25 -13.72 13.99
N GLN A 183 -3.45 -13.19 14.23
CA GLN A 183 -3.79 -11.80 13.88
C GLN A 183 -2.96 -10.79 14.67
N PHE A 184 -2.79 -11.01 15.97
CA PHE A 184 -1.98 -10.14 16.84
C PHE A 184 -0.53 -10.03 16.32
N VAL A 185 0.11 -11.15 16.03
CA VAL A 185 1.49 -11.17 15.47
C VAL A 185 1.53 -10.54 14.08
N ALA A 186 0.55 -10.82 13.21
CA ALA A 186 0.53 -10.24 11.86
C ALA A 186 0.42 -8.70 11.87
N GLN A 187 -0.39 -8.16 12.78
CA GLN A 187 -0.59 -6.72 12.94
C GLN A 187 0.61 -6.02 13.60
N ASP A 188 1.35 -6.71 14.48
CA ASP A 188 2.61 -6.21 15.04
C ASP A 188 3.73 -6.14 13.99
N LEU A 189 3.78 -7.13 13.08
CA LEU A 189 4.82 -7.21 12.06
C LEU A 189 4.60 -6.28 10.87
N SER A 190 3.34 -6.04 10.47
CA SER A 190 3.08 -5.32 9.23
C SER A 190 1.71 -4.66 9.19
N HIS A 191 1.69 -3.43 8.68
CA HIS A 191 0.46 -2.70 8.40
C HIS A 191 0.61 -1.90 7.10
N THR A 192 -0.21 -2.23 6.09
CA THR A 192 -0.27 -1.47 4.83
C THR A 192 -1.31 -0.37 4.98
N ALA A 193 -0.87 0.89 5.00
CA ALA A 193 -1.78 2.02 5.06
C ALA A 193 -2.70 2.03 3.83
N VAL A 194 -4.01 2.12 4.07
CA VAL A 194 -4.99 2.20 2.98
C VAL A 194 -4.88 3.58 2.32
N SER A 195 -4.46 3.61 1.05
CA SER A 195 -4.54 4.82 0.25
C SER A 195 -5.96 4.97 -0.27
N LYS A 196 -6.58 6.10 0.04
CA LYS A 196 -7.86 6.49 -0.55
C LYS A 196 -7.67 6.64 -2.05
N MET A 197 -8.37 5.83 -2.84
CA MET A 197 -8.42 5.98 -4.29
C MET A 197 -9.22 7.25 -4.59
N CYS A 198 -8.53 8.38 -4.60
CA CYS A 198 -9.14 9.66 -4.87
C CYS A 198 -9.11 9.88 -6.38
N GLU A 199 -10.17 9.45 -7.06
CA GLU A 199 -10.44 9.88 -8.44
C GLU A 199 -10.71 11.40 -8.40
N TYR A 200 -9.66 12.17 -8.70
CA TYR A 200 -9.67 13.60 -9.04
C TYR A 200 -9.94 14.70 -7.99
N LEU A 201 -10.21 14.43 -6.71
CA LEU A 201 -10.62 15.52 -5.77
C LEU A 201 -9.93 15.61 -4.39
N CYS A 202 -8.80 14.95 -4.15
CA CYS A 202 -8.08 15.12 -2.87
C CYS A 202 -7.15 16.35 -2.86
N THR A 203 -7.64 17.53 -3.25
CA THR A 203 -6.93 18.80 -3.01
C THR A 203 -7.35 19.49 -1.72
N ASP A 204 -8.56 19.23 -1.19
CA ASP A 204 -9.08 19.94 -0.02
C ASP A 204 -9.57 19.01 1.09
N GLY A 205 -8.64 18.39 1.82
CA GLY A 205 -8.80 18.01 3.23
C GLY A 205 -10.06 17.26 3.70
N THR A 206 -10.88 16.70 2.81
CA THR A 206 -12.19 16.18 3.17
C THR A 206 -12.20 14.66 3.28
N LYS A 207 -12.67 14.26 4.47
CA LYS A 207 -13.12 12.97 4.96
C LYS A 207 -13.41 11.94 3.89
N LEU A 208 -12.84 10.76 4.07
CA LEU A 208 -13.22 9.58 3.31
C LEU A 208 -13.08 8.38 4.23
N LEU A 209 -14.06 7.50 4.19
CA LEU A 209 -14.15 6.31 5.03
C LEU A 209 -14.15 5.17 4.01
N VAL A 210 -13.02 4.47 3.87
CA VAL A 210 -12.95 3.30 3.00
C VAL A 210 -13.58 2.15 3.76
N LEU A 211 -14.69 1.62 3.23
CA LEU A 211 -15.24 0.36 3.70
C LEU A 211 -14.29 -0.76 3.26
N LEU A 212 -13.74 -1.46 4.25
CA LEU A 212 -12.97 -2.69 4.11
C LEU A 212 -13.78 -3.71 3.29
N THR A 213 -13.29 -4.09 2.11
CA THR A 213 -13.69 -5.34 1.47
C THR A 213 -12.78 -6.45 1.99
N PHE A 214 -13.36 -7.38 2.75
CA PHE A 214 -12.90 -8.76 2.84
C PHE A 214 -13.19 -9.50 1.54
#